data_AF-A6K165-F1
#
_entry.id   AF-A6K165-F1
#
_cell.length_a   1.000
_cell.length_b   1.000
_cell.length_c   1.000
_cell.angle_alpha   90.00
_cell.angle_beta   90.00
_cell.angle_gamma   90.00
#
_symmetry.space_group_name_H-M   'P 1'
#
loop_
_entity.id
_entity.type
_entity.pdbx_description
1 polymer ?
#
loop_
_entity_poly.entity_id
_entity_poly.type
_entity_poly.pdbx_seq_one_letter_code
_entity_poly.pdbx_strand_id
1 'polypeptide(L)'
;MATAACEPVARPSLTSISSGELRSLWTCDCELALLPLSQLLRLQPGAFQLRGEQLLVPGPGEPAAARGGFNVFGDGLVRLDGQLYRLSSYIKRYVELTNYCDYKDYRETILSKPMLFFVNVQTKKDISKERTYAFLVNTRHPKIRRQIEQGMDMVISSVIGESYRLQVQ
;
A
#
# COMPACT_ATOMS: atom_id res chain seq x y z
N MET A 1 -59.10 -31.84 -0.09
CA MET A 1 -57.90 -31.46 -0.86
C MET A 1 -57.36 -30.17 -0.27
N ALA A 2 -56.30 -30.26 0.53
CA ALA A 2 -55.60 -29.12 1.10
C ALA A 2 -54.17 -29.17 0.54
N THR A 3 -53.89 -28.34 -0.45
CA THR A 3 -52.55 -28.22 -1.03
C THR A 3 -51.80 -27.12 -0.28
N ALA A 4 -50.87 -27.56 0.57
CA ALA A 4 -49.83 -26.71 1.13
C ALA A 4 -48.94 -26.20 -0.01
N ALA A 5 -48.92 -24.88 -0.22
CA ALA A 5 -47.98 -24.24 -1.13
C ALA A 5 -46.70 -23.92 -0.36
N CYS A 6 -45.60 -24.53 -0.81
CA CYS A 6 -44.25 -24.40 -0.27
C CYS A 6 -43.73 -22.95 -0.45
N GLU A 7 -43.26 -22.32 0.63
CA GLU A 7 -42.60 -21.01 0.55
C GLU A 7 -41.25 -21.13 -0.19
N PRO A 8 -40.90 -20.19 -1.09
CA PRO A 8 -39.58 -20.18 -1.68
C PRO A 8 -38.55 -19.64 -0.68
N VAL A 9 -37.53 -20.43 -0.39
CA VAL A 9 -36.33 -20.03 0.34
C VAL A 9 -35.71 -18.80 -0.33
N ALA A 10 -35.79 -17.66 0.34
CA ALA A 10 -35.11 -16.44 -0.07
C ALA A 10 -33.61 -16.68 -0.06
N ARG A 11 -33.02 -16.85 -1.25
CA ARG A 11 -31.56 -16.79 -1.43
C ARG A 11 -31.14 -15.36 -1.06
N PRO A 12 -30.14 -15.15 -0.19
CA PRO A 12 -29.58 -13.83 0.00
C PRO A 12 -28.96 -13.42 -1.34
N SER A 13 -29.58 -12.45 -2.01
CA SER A 13 -28.98 -11.77 -3.13
C SER A 13 -27.70 -11.12 -2.60
N LEU A 14 -26.55 -11.67 -2.97
CA LEU A 14 -25.29 -10.93 -2.97
C LEU A 14 -25.48 -9.76 -3.94
N THR A 15 -26.06 -8.68 -3.45
CA THR A 15 -25.95 -7.37 -4.09
C THR A 15 -24.50 -6.97 -4.00
N SER A 16 -23.73 -7.43 -4.98
CA SER A 16 -22.48 -6.81 -5.38
C SER A 16 -22.77 -5.33 -5.52
N ILE A 17 -22.17 -4.52 -4.65
CA ILE A 17 -22.24 -3.08 -4.71
C ILE A 17 -21.32 -2.70 -5.87
N SER A 18 -21.86 -2.78 -7.09
CA SER A 18 -21.20 -2.26 -8.28
C SER A 18 -21.07 -0.76 -8.09
N SER A 19 -19.84 -0.26 -8.12
CA SER A 19 -19.49 1.16 -7.99
C SER A 19 -20.50 2.03 -8.70
N GLY A 20 -21.24 2.82 -7.92
CA GLY A 20 -22.01 3.94 -8.44
C GLY A 20 -21.10 4.79 -9.33
N GLU A 21 -21.64 5.17 -10.49
CA GLU A 21 -21.09 6.05 -11.51
C GLU A 21 -19.82 6.81 -11.08
N LEU A 22 -18.67 6.22 -11.40
CA LEU A 22 -17.37 6.87 -11.26
C LEU A 22 -17.34 8.08 -12.21
N ARG A 23 -17.62 9.28 -11.66
CA ARG A 23 -17.56 10.56 -12.42
C ARG A 23 -16.14 10.89 -12.90
N SER A 24 -15.13 10.09 -12.56
CA SER A 24 -13.79 10.15 -13.13
C SER A 24 -13.17 8.75 -13.17
N LEU A 25 -12.35 8.44 -14.18
CA LEU A 25 -11.58 7.19 -14.33
C LEU A 25 -10.53 6.95 -13.22
N TRP A 26 -10.55 7.77 -12.19
CA TRP A 26 -9.62 7.70 -11.07
C TRP A 26 -10.40 7.14 -9.88
N THR A 27 -9.86 6.08 -9.29
CA THR A 27 -10.35 5.41 -8.08
C THR A 27 -10.19 6.33 -6.86
N CYS A 28 -10.92 7.44 -6.84
CA CYS A 28 -10.77 8.52 -5.87
C CYS A 28 -11.39 8.21 -4.50
N ASP A 29 -12.22 7.17 -4.38
CA ASP A 29 -12.98 6.87 -3.15
C ASP A 29 -12.34 5.80 -2.26
N CYS A 30 -11.32 5.09 -2.74
CA CYS A 30 -10.64 4.06 -1.94
C CYS A 30 -9.53 4.71 -1.11
N GLU A 31 -9.68 4.73 0.21
CA GLU A 31 -8.66 5.18 1.16
C GLU A 31 -7.50 4.18 1.26
N LEU A 32 -7.85 2.90 1.42
CA LEU A 32 -6.93 1.80 1.69
C LEU A 32 -7.32 0.57 0.86
N ALA A 33 -6.34 -0.25 0.51
CA ALA A 33 -6.59 -1.56 -0.09
C ALA A 33 -5.62 -2.62 0.45
N LEU A 34 -6.09 -3.85 0.56
CA LEU A 34 -5.28 -5.00 0.95
C LEU A 34 -5.49 -6.12 -0.05
N LEU A 35 -4.41 -6.64 -0.62
CA LEU A 35 -4.46 -7.77 -1.54
C LEU A 35 -3.22 -8.66 -1.40
N PRO A 36 -3.31 -9.95 -1.76
CA PRO A 36 -2.13 -10.81 -1.84
C PRO A 36 -1.06 -10.21 -2.76
N LEU A 37 0.21 -10.31 -2.37
CA LEU A 37 1.31 -9.76 -3.18
C LEU A 37 1.29 -10.33 -4.61
N SER A 38 1.06 -11.63 -4.76
CA SER A 38 0.93 -12.29 -6.07
C SER A 38 -0.19 -11.71 -6.94
N GLN A 39 -1.25 -11.15 -6.35
CA GLN A 39 -2.29 -10.45 -7.09
C GLN A 39 -1.85 -9.04 -7.51
N LEU A 40 -1.17 -8.30 -6.63
CA LEU A 40 -0.63 -6.98 -6.96
C LEU A 40 0.35 -7.05 -8.14
N LEU A 41 1.27 -8.03 -8.13
CA LEU A 41 2.25 -8.22 -9.20
C LEU A 41 1.60 -8.47 -10.56
N ARG A 42 0.46 -9.17 -10.58
CA ARG A 42 -0.33 -9.42 -11.81
C ARG A 42 -1.09 -8.19 -12.27
N LEU A 43 -1.59 -7.37 -11.35
CA LEU A 43 -2.36 -6.17 -11.67
C LEU A 43 -1.47 -4.99 -12.08
N GLN A 44 -0.24 -4.94 -11.62
CA GLN A 44 0.67 -3.80 -11.80
C GLN A 44 2.04 -4.24 -12.35
N PRO A 45 2.10 -4.94 -13.51
CA PRO A 45 3.36 -5.44 -14.09
C PRO A 45 4.33 -4.31 -14.49
N GLY A 46 3.81 -3.10 -14.72
CA GLY A 46 4.64 -1.91 -14.98
C GLY A 46 5.28 -1.31 -13.72
N ALA A 47 4.69 -1.53 -12.54
CA ALA A 47 5.19 -1.00 -11.27
C ALA A 47 6.03 -2.01 -10.48
N PHE A 48 5.94 -3.31 -10.82
CA PHE A 48 6.68 -4.38 -10.16
C PHE A 48 7.15 -5.42 -11.17
N GLN A 49 8.44 -5.77 -11.12
CA GLN A 49 9.00 -6.83 -11.96
C GLN A 49 9.83 -7.80 -11.12
N LEU A 50 9.56 -9.10 -11.25
CA LEU A 50 10.42 -10.12 -10.68
C LEU A 50 11.56 -10.43 -11.65
N ARG A 51 12.81 -10.28 -11.21
CA ARG A 51 14.00 -10.67 -11.96
C ARG A 51 14.93 -11.48 -11.06
N GLY A 52 15.01 -12.79 -11.29
CA GLY A 52 15.75 -13.70 -10.41
C GLY A 52 15.26 -13.58 -8.97
N GLU A 53 16.16 -13.30 -8.04
CA GLU A 53 15.87 -13.12 -6.61
C GLU A 53 15.55 -11.67 -6.22
N GLN A 54 15.22 -10.81 -7.19
CA GLN A 54 14.89 -9.41 -6.95
C GLN A 54 13.44 -9.09 -7.32
N LEU A 55 12.77 -8.33 -6.45
CA LEU A 55 11.55 -7.61 -6.76
C LEU A 55 11.93 -6.18 -7.11
N LEU A 56 11.89 -5.86 -8.40
CA LEU A 56 12.21 -4.55 -8.92
C LEU A 56 11.02 -3.61 -8.80
N VAL A 57 11.28 -2.46 -8.18
CA VAL A 57 10.40 -1.30 -8.10
C VAL A 57 11.05 -0.15 -8.86
N PRO A 58 10.32 0.54 -9.77
CA PRO A 58 10.84 1.70 -10.48
C PRO A 58 11.36 2.77 -9.51
N GLY A 59 12.63 3.12 -9.66
CA GLY A 59 13.27 4.16 -8.86
C GLY A 59 12.98 5.57 -9.36
N PRO A 60 13.39 6.61 -8.62
CA PRO A 60 13.22 8.01 -9.00
C PRO A 60 13.99 8.42 -10.27
N GLY A 61 14.96 7.61 -10.74
CA GLY A 61 15.72 7.84 -11.97
C GLY A 61 15.18 7.17 -13.24
N GLU A 62 14.05 6.45 -13.15
CA GLU A 62 13.42 5.78 -14.29
C GLU A 62 12.60 6.76 -15.16
N PRO A 63 12.39 6.48 -16.47
CA PRO A 63 11.70 7.38 -17.38
C PRO A 63 10.32 7.81 -16.86
N ALA A 64 9.88 9.03 -17.19
CA ALA A 64 8.58 9.57 -16.78
C ALA A 64 7.35 8.71 -17.15
N ALA A 65 7.50 7.74 -18.05
CA ALA A 65 6.48 6.71 -18.33
C ALA A 65 6.22 5.77 -17.13
N ALA A 66 7.17 5.64 -16.20
CA ALA A 66 7.04 4.93 -14.92
C ALA A 66 6.42 5.79 -13.79
N ARG A 67 5.81 6.94 -14.14
CA ARG A 67 5.08 7.81 -13.19
C ARG A 67 3.92 7.11 -12.47
N GLY A 68 3.46 5.96 -12.96
CA GLY A 68 2.58 5.05 -12.24
C GLY A 68 3.39 4.14 -11.34
N GLY A 69 3.38 4.38 -10.03
CA GLY A 69 4.10 3.54 -9.08
C GLY A 69 3.74 3.85 -7.65
N PHE A 70 4.44 3.20 -6.73
CA PHE A 70 4.18 3.28 -5.30
C PHE A 70 5.41 3.78 -4.56
N ASN A 71 5.18 4.50 -3.48
CA ASN A 71 6.19 4.70 -2.43
C ASN A 71 6.24 3.42 -1.61
N VAL A 72 7.14 2.51 -1.95
CA VAL A 72 7.23 1.21 -1.29
C VAL A 72 8.05 1.33 -0.02
N PHE A 73 7.45 0.99 1.11
CA PHE A 73 8.10 0.99 2.42
C PHE A 73 8.51 -0.43 2.82
N GLY A 74 9.73 -0.59 3.32
CA GLY A 74 10.22 -1.88 3.78
C GLY A 74 11.66 -1.86 4.25
N ASP A 75 12.20 -3.05 4.48
CA ASP A 75 13.56 -3.26 5.01
C ASP A 75 14.50 -3.91 3.97
N GLY A 76 14.09 -3.91 2.70
CA GLY A 76 14.88 -4.44 1.58
C GLY A 76 14.65 -5.92 1.27
N LEU A 77 13.76 -6.58 1.99
CA LEU A 77 13.39 -7.98 1.77
C LEU A 77 11.87 -8.14 1.76
N VAL A 78 11.39 -9.02 0.89
CA VAL A 78 9.98 -9.38 0.80
C VAL A 78 9.85 -10.88 0.56
N ARG A 79 8.88 -11.53 1.21
CA ARG A 79 8.57 -12.93 0.95
C ARG A 79 7.44 -13.02 -0.07
N LEU A 80 7.50 -13.98 -0.98
CA LEU A 80 6.43 -14.30 -1.91
C LEU A 80 6.36 -15.82 -2.03
N ASP A 81 5.22 -16.39 -1.66
CA ASP A 81 4.96 -17.83 -1.73
C ASP A 81 6.07 -18.69 -1.08
N GLY A 82 6.61 -18.22 0.05
CA GLY A 82 7.67 -18.89 0.81
C GLY A 82 9.10 -18.57 0.36
N GLN A 83 9.28 -17.96 -0.82
CA GLN A 83 10.59 -17.55 -1.32
C GLN A 83 10.92 -16.09 -0.95
N LEU A 84 12.19 -15.83 -0.65
CA LEU A 84 12.67 -14.50 -0.26
C LEU A 84 13.22 -13.75 -1.46
N TYR A 85 12.82 -12.49 -1.62
CA TYR A 85 13.26 -11.60 -2.69
C TYR A 85 13.86 -10.33 -2.10
N ARG A 86 14.91 -9.81 -2.74
CA ARG A 86 15.49 -8.50 -2.45
C ARG A 86 14.67 -7.41 -3.12
N LEU A 87 14.26 -6.41 -2.36
CA LEU A 87 13.47 -5.29 -2.84
C LEU A 87 14.40 -4.19 -3.36
N SER A 88 14.21 -3.75 -4.60
CA SER A 88 14.89 -2.54 -5.11
C SER A 88 14.08 -1.29 -4.79
N SER A 89 14.74 -0.13 -4.79
CA SER A 89 14.09 1.21 -4.73
C SER A 89 12.96 1.32 -3.70
N TYR A 90 13.29 1.21 -2.42
CA TYR A 90 12.33 1.29 -1.32
C TYR A 90 12.71 2.40 -0.33
N ILE A 91 11.70 2.90 0.37
CA ILE A 91 11.85 3.81 1.50
C ILE A 91 11.96 2.95 2.76
N LYS A 92 13.00 3.20 3.57
CA LYS A 92 13.13 2.51 4.86
C LYS A 92 11.96 2.89 5.76
N ARG A 93 11.43 1.92 6.52
CA ARG A 93 10.38 2.19 7.54
C ARG A 93 10.84 3.17 8.62
N TYR A 94 12.16 3.26 8.79
CA TYR A 94 12.86 4.17 9.68
C TYR A 94 13.65 5.19 8.85
N VAL A 95 13.36 6.48 9.04
CA VAL A 95 14.10 7.58 8.43
C VAL A 95 14.56 8.53 9.54
N GLU A 96 15.83 8.92 9.44
CA GLU A 96 16.42 9.97 10.26
C GLU A 96 16.47 11.25 9.43
N LEU A 97 15.83 12.31 9.93
CA LEU A 97 15.78 13.62 9.30
C LEU A 97 16.59 14.58 10.16
N THR A 98 17.63 15.20 9.58
CA THR A 98 18.61 15.99 10.36
C THR A 98 18.40 17.50 10.23
N ASN A 99 17.74 17.92 9.15
CA ASN A 99 17.52 19.33 8.87
C ASN A 99 16.16 19.57 8.17
N TYR A 100 15.80 20.84 8.01
CA TYR A 100 14.54 21.24 7.40
C TYR A 100 14.41 20.80 5.93
N CYS A 101 15.51 20.81 5.17
CA CYS A 101 15.49 20.38 3.77
C CYS A 101 15.20 18.88 3.68
N ASP A 102 15.86 18.04 4.49
CA ASP A 102 15.59 16.60 4.56
C ASP A 102 14.11 16.34 4.84
N TYR A 103 13.54 17.08 5.80
CA TYR A 103 12.13 16.96 6.15
C TYR A 103 11.21 17.34 4.98
N LYS A 104 11.49 18.47 4.33
CA LYS A 104 10.69 18.95 3.21
C LYS A 104 10.73 17.96 2.05
N ASP A 105 11.90 17.47 1.70
CA ASP A 105 12.10 16.50 0.63
C ASP A 105 11.43 15.16 0.95
N TYR A 106 11.49 14.72 2.22
CA TYR A 106 10.79 13.53 2.68
C TYR A 106 9.27 13.69 2.59
N ARG A 107 8.72 14.83 3.03
CA ARG A 107 7.29 15.16 2.92
C ARG A 107 6.82 15.12 1.47
N GLU A 108 7.53 15.78 0.58
CA GLU A 108 7.22 15.79 -0.85
C GLU A 108 7.29 14.37 -1.43
N THR A 109 8.31 13.60 -1.05
CA THR A 109 8.49 12.20 -1.48
C THR A 109 7.30 11.35 -1.06
N ILE A 110 6.94 11.30 0.22
CA ILE A 110 5.92 10.37 0.71
C ILE A 110 4.50 10.71 0.21
N LEU A 111 4.23 11.99 -0.08
CA LEU A 111 2.94 12.46 -0.60
C LEU A 111 2.84 12.42 -2.14
N SER A 112 3.94 12.13 -2.84
CA SER A 112 3.98 12.13 -4.32
C SER A 112 3.22 10.97 -4.97
N LYS A 113 3.20 9.80 -4.32
CA LYS A 113 2.63 8.55 -4.82
C LYS A 113 1.90 7.81 -3.69
N PRO A 114 0.94 6.91 -4.01
CA PRO A 114 0.35 6.01 -3.02
C PRO A 114 1.44 5.22 -2.29
N MET A 115 1.27 5.02 -0.99
CA MET A 115 2.21 4.23 -0.20
C MET A 115 1.85 2.75 -0.32
N LEU A 116 2.87 1.90 -0.31
CA LEU A 116 2.71 0.46 -0.30
C LEU A 116 3.58 -0.17 0.79
N PHE A 117 2.97 -1.03 1.58
CA PHE A 117 3.62 -1.81 2.63
C PHE A 117 3.46 -3.30 2.34
N PHE A 118 4.49 -4.07 2.63
CA PHE A 118 4.38 -5.53 2.64
C PHE A 118 4.19 -6.03 4.07
N VAL A 119 3.15 -6.82 4.27
CA VAL A 119 2.77 -7.39 5.56
C VAL A 119 2.76 -8.90 5.44
N ASN A 120 3.59 -9.56 6.25
CA ASN A 120 3.60 -11.01 6.33
C ASN A 120 2.56 -11.46 7.36
N VAL A 121 1.69 -12.37 6.96
CA VAL A 121 0.66 -12.95 7.82
C VAL A 121 0.96 -14.43 7.96
N GLN A 122 1.16 -14.87 9.20
CA GLN A 122 1.32 -16.27 9.56
C GLN A 122 0.10 -16.72 10.35
N THR A 123 -0.47 -17.87 9.98
CA THR A 123 -1.58 -18.45 10.73
C THR A 123 -1.01 -19.37 11.81
N LYS A 124 -1.53 -19.29 13.04
CA LYS A 124 -1.08 -20.13 14.18
C LYS A 124 -1.18 -21.63 13.90
N LYS A 125 -2.06 -22.04 12.98
CA LYS A 125 -2.29 -23.45 12.62
C LYS A 125 -1.27 -23.99 11.61
N ASP A 126 -0.59 -23.12 10.87
CA ASP A 126 0.29 -23.53 9.78
C ASP A 126 1.36 -22.46 9.52
N ILE A 127 2.47 -22.58 10.24
CA ILE A 127 3.64 -21.68 10.14
C ILE A 127 4.25 -21.77 8.73
N SER A 128 4.06 -22.91 8.04
CA SER A 128 4.55 -23.13 6.67
C SER A 128 3.80 -22.30 5.61
N LYS A 129 2.64 -21.73 5.96
CA LYS A 129 1.80 -20.93 5.06
C LYS A 129 1.85 -19.44 5.41
N GLU A 130 3.06 -18.91 5.52
CA GLU A 130 3.26 -17.46 5.54
C GLU A 130 2.77 -16.86 4.22
N ARG A 131 1.84 -15.91 4.29
CA ARG A 131 1.35 -15.17 3.13
C ARG A 131 1.73 -13.71 3.24
N THR A 132 2.23 -13.16 2.14
CA THR A 132 2.55 -11.74 2.06
C THR A 132 1.42 -11.00 1.39
N TYR A 133 0.93 -9.97 2.08
CA TYR A 133 -0.07 -9.04 1.58
C TYR A 133 0.58 -7.70 1.26
N ALA A 134 0.08 -7.08 0.21
CA ALA A 134 0.32 -5.70 -0.14
C ALA A 134 -0.77 -4.83 0.50
N PHE A 135 -0.37 -3.91 1.37
CA PHE A 135 -1.25 -2.91 1.96
C PHE A 135 -0.98 -1.54 1.31
N LEU A 136 -1.99 -1.04 0.60
CA LEU A 136 -1.91 0.20 -0.17
C LEU A 136 -2.62 1.31 0.60
N VAL A 137 -1.96 2.45 0.69
CA VAL A 137 -2.52 3.68 1.24
C VAL A 137 -2.60 4.72 0.13
N ASN A 138 -3.82 5.13 -0.20
CA ASN A 138 -4.05 6.10 -1.25
C ASN A 138 -3.79 7.52 -0.73
N THR A 139 -2.55 7.98 -0.84
CA THR A 139 -2.13 9.34 -0.46
C THR A 139 -2.73 10.43 -1.34
N ARG A 140 -3.42 10.08 -2.43
CA ARG A 140 -4.19 11.03 -3.25
C ARG A 140 -5.60 11.27 -2.70
N HIS A 141 -6.09 10.39 -1.81
CA HIS A 141 -7.39 10.57 -1.16
C HIS A 141 -7.30 11.77 -0.19
N PRO A 142 -8.15 12.81 -0.30
CA PRO A 142 -8.01 14.05 0.47
C PRO A 142 -7.94 13.85 1.99
N LYS A 143 -8.75 12.94 2.54
CA LYS A 143 -8.76 12.62 3.97
C LYS A 143 -7.44 11.98 4.43
N ILE A 144 -6.92 11.02 3.66
CA ILE A 144 -5.68 10.32 3.98
C ILE A 144 -4.51 11.28 3.86
N ARG A 145 -4.47 12.06 2.77
CA ARG A 145 -3.47 13.09 2.56
C ARG A 145 -3.41 14.06 3.74
N ARG A 146 -4.57 14.58 4.16
CA ARG A 146 -4.67 15.51 5.29
C ARG A 146 -4.21 14.87 6.60
N GLN A 147 -4.57 13.61 6.86
CA GLN A 147 -4.11 12.89 8.06
C GLN A 147 -2.58 12.72 8.09
N ILE A 148 -1.97 12.37 6.95
CA ILE A 148 -0.51 12.24 6.83
C ILE A 148 0.15 13.60 7.02
N GLU A 149 -0.31 14.64 6.31
CA GLU A 149 0.21 16.00 6.44
C GLU A 149 0.12 16.52 7.89
N GLN A 150 -1.03 16.32 8.56
CA GLN A 150 -1.21 16.70 9.96
C GLN A 150 -0.28 15.92 10.90
N GLY A 151 -0.13 14.61 10.69
CA GLY A 151 0.80 13.79 11.47
C GLY A 151 2.25 14.26 11.30
N MET A 152 2.64 14.62 10.08
CA MET A 152 3.97 15.16 9.81
C MET A 152 4.19 16.54 10.41
N ASP A 153 3.18 17.42 10.42
CA ASP A 153 3.27 18.75 11.02
C ASP A 153 3.41 18.65 12.56
N MET A 154 2.75 17.68 13.20
CA MET A 154 2.88 17.44 14.64
C MET A 154 4.30 17.03 15.06
N VAL A 155 5.00 16.26 14.23
CA VAL A 155 6.39 15.83 14.50
C VAL A 155 7.36 17.03 14.53
N ILE A 156 7.09 18.10 13.77
CA ILE A 156 7.96 19.29 13.70
C ILE A 156 7.80 20.21 14.92
N SER A 157 6.74 20.07 15.72
CA SER A 157 6.49 20.98 16.83
C SER A 157 7.50 20.89 17.99
N SER A 158 8.49 19.97 17.93
CA SER A 158 9.63 19.94 18.86
C SER A 158 10.92 20.43 18.19
N VAL A 159 11.25 21.70 18.44
CA VAL A 159 12.59 22.35 18.43
C VAL A 159 13.53 22.16 17.22
N ILE A 160 13.94 23.29 16.62
CA ILE A 160 15.00 23.39 15.61
C ILE A 160 16.33 22.85 16.17
N GLY A 161 16.91 21.82 15.53
CA GLY A 161 18.23 21.27 15.86
C GLY A 161 18.24 19.80 16.30
N GLU A 162 17.10 19.11 16.30
CA GLU A 162 16.99 17.71 16.69
C GLU A 162 16.87 16.77 15.47
N SER A 163 17.51 15.59 15.53
CA SER A 163 17.29 14.50 14.58
C SER A 163 15.98 13.79 14.90
N TYR A 164 15.07 13.70 13.94
CA TYR A 164 13.79 13.01 14.13
C TYR A 164 13.86 11.56 13.67
N ARG A 165 13.32 10.67 14.49
CA ARG A 165 13.17 9.25 14.19
C ARG A 165 11.72 8.96 13.84
N LEU A 166 11.41 8.79 12.55
CA LEU A 166 10.07 8.44 12.09
C LEU A 166 9.97 6.93 11.88
N GLN A 167 9.05 6.28 12.60
CA GLN A 167 8.72 4.87 12.40
C GLN A 167 7.33 4.75 11.78
N VAL A 168 7.25 4.09 10.62
CA VAL A 168 5.97 3.69 10.03
C VAL A 168 5.69 2.24 10.44
N GLN A 169 4.67 2.03 11.28
CA GLN A 169 4.22 0.71 11.76
C GLN A 169 3.46 -0.04 10.66
#